data_AF-A0A929D444-F1
#
_entry.id   AF-A0A929D444-F1
#
_cell.length_a   1.000
_cell.length_b   1.000
_cell.length_c   1.000
_cell.angle_alpha   90.00
_cell.angle_beta   90.00
_cell.angle_gamma   90.00
#
_symmetry.space_group_name_H-M   'P 1'
#
loop_
_entity.id
_entity.type
_entity.pdbx_description
1 polymer ?
#
loop_
_entity_poly.entity_id
_entity_poly.type
_entity_poly.pdbx_seq_one_letter_code
_entity_poly.pdbx_strand_id
1 'polypeptide(L)'
;MSIQLENTDYPLIQIETPGDWKHVVSACDGYLAERDFSKLSSYFADDIKTVIVEKKYNDKDFRGTYYNFYAKKFANYPNNTIRLHFFSATISADELFNLDNHSDSYIGFSVIRPTKINPIGRTILDPQRYQALRDISALRNIRPIFSALN
;
A
#
# COMPACT_ATOMS: atom_id res chain seq x y z
N MET A 1 16.90 18.65 4.42
CA MET A 1 17.52 18.78 3.09
C MET A 1 16.66 17.97 2.14
N SER A 2 15.74 18.62 1.44
CA SER A 2 14.68 17.97 0.67
C SER A 2 15.20 17.70 -0.73
N ILE A 3 15.58 16.46 -1.02
CA ILE A 3 15.98 16.07 -2.37
C ILE A 3 14.69 15.82 -3.15
N GLN A 4 14.24 16.82 -3.92
CA GLN A 4 13.19 16.61 -4.92
C GLN A 4 13.82 15.96 -6.15
N LEU A 5 13.65 14.65 -6.28
CA LEU A 5 13.89 13.97 -7.54
C LEU A 5 12.64 14.11 -8.40
N GLU A 6 12.75 14.91 -9.46
CA GLU A 6 11.76 15.07 -10.51
C GLU A 6 11.62 13.76 -11.31
N ASN A 7 10.91 12.79 -10.76
CA ASN A 7 10.24 11.73 -11.52
C ASN A 7 8.90 11.43 -10.83
N THR A 8 7.91 12.27 -11.14
CA THR A 8 6.71 12.59 -10.34
C THR A 8 5.62 11.53 -10.22
N ASP A 9 5.88 10.27 -10.59
CA ASP A 9 4.87 9.19 -10.48
C ASP A 9 5.08 8.27 -9.25
N TYR A 10 6.23 8.35 -8.56
CA TYR A 10 6.57 7.44 -7.46
C TYR A 10 7.16 8.13 -6.20
N PRO A 11 6.36 8.86 -5.39
CA PRO A 11 6.84 9.36 -4.11
C PRO A 11 7.41 8.24 -3.22
N LEU A 12 8.65 8.41 -2.77
CA LEU A 12 9.30 7.54 -1.80
C LEU A 12 9.28 8.21 -0.43
N ILE A 13 8.79 7.49 0.58
CA ILE A 13 8.60 8.00 1.94
C ILE A 13 9.29 7.05 2.91
N GLN A 14 10.24 7.56 3.68
CA GLN A 14 10.90 6.82 4.74
C GLN A 14 10.07 6.91 6.02
N ILE A 15 9.97 5.79 6.74
CA ILE A 15 9.24 5.66 7.99
C ILE A 15 10.26 5.45 9.09
N GLU A 16 10.62 6.53 9.79
CA GLU A 16 11.54 6.49 10.93
C GLU A 16 10.77 6.64 12.25
N THR A 17 9.67 7.40 12.20
CA THR A 17 8.81 7.71 13.32
C THR A 17 7.34 7.44 12.97
N PRO A 18 6.47 7.17 13.97
CA PRO A 18 5.04 7.06 13.73
C PRO A 18 4.40 8.31 13.09
N GLY A 19 5.06 9.48 13.16
CA GLY A 19 4.59 10.72 12.54
C GLY A 19 4.71 10.71 11.01
N ASP A 20 5.63 9.93 10.45
CA ASP A 20 5.94 9.94 9.01
C ASP A 20 4.80 9.36 8.16
N TRP A 21 3.93 8.56 8.77
CA TRP A 21 2.71 8.05 8.12
C TRP A 21 1.80 9.16 7.59
N LYS A 22 1.85 10.37 8.16
CA LYS A 22 1.11 11.53 7.64
C LYS A 22 1.55 11.91 6.22
N HIS A 23 2.82 11.70 5.89
CA HIS A 23 3.33 11.94 4.54
C HIS A 23 2.74 10.93 3.56
N VAL A 24 2.55 9.67 3.97
CA VAL A 24 1.91 8.63 3.13
C VAL A 24 0.45 8.98 2.85
N VAL A 25 -0.28 9.39 3.88
CA VAL A 25 -1.68 9.83 3.74
C VAL A 25 -1.77 11.05 2.82
N SER A 26 -0.88 12.03 3.00
CA SER A 26 -0.83 13.23 2.14
C SER A 26 -0.50 12.90 0.69
N ALA A 27 0.31 11.87 0.42
CA ALA A 27 0.67 11.44 -0.93
C ALA A 27 -0.48 10.71 -1.66
N CYS A 28 -1.55 10.34 -0.95
CA CYS A 28 -2.72 9.65 -1.52
C CYS A 28 -3.77 10.59 -2.16
N ASP A 29 -3.40 11.83 -2.50
CA ASP A 29 -4.24 12.81 -3.20
C ASP A 29 -5.63 13.04 -2.57
N GLY A 30 -5.72 12.89 -1.24
CA GLY A 30 -6.98 13.02 -0.49
C GLY A 30 -7.96 11.84 -0.63
N TYR A 31 -7.58 10.76 -1.34
CA TYR A 31 -8.38 9.55 -1.43
C TYR A 31 -8.34 8.72 -0.15
N LEU A 32 -7.29 8.86 0.64
CA LEU A 32 -7.14 8.19 1.94
C LEU A 32 -7.21 9.22 3.05
N ALA A 33 -8.19 9.07 3.96
CA ALA A 33 -8.27 9.86 5.18
C ALA A 33 -7.49 9.18 6.32
N GLU A 34 -6.98 9.94 7.28
CA GLU A 34 -6.25 9.41 8.44
C GLU A 34 -7.04 8.33 9.19
N ARG A 35 -8.35 8.52 9.38
CA ARG A 35 -9.24 7.55 10.02
C ARG A 35 -9.25 6.20 9.31
N ASP A 36 -9.27 6.22 7.98
CA ASP A 36 -9.31 4.98 7.20
C ASP A 36 -7.91 4.34 7.18
N PHE A 37 -6.86 5.16 7.14
CA PHE A 37 -5.48 4.72 7.29
C PHE A 37 -5.23 4.02 8.63
N SER A 38 -5.83 4.45 9.75
CA SER A 38 -5.66 3.79 11.05
C SER A 38 -6.02 2.29 11.02
N LYS A 39 -6.99 1.89 10.18
CA LYS A 39 -7.32 0.48 9.95
C LYS A 39 -6.19 -0.24 9.22
N LEU A 40 -5.68 0.38 8.16
CA LEU A 40 -4.58 -0.18 7.38
C LEU A 40 -3.30 -0.29 8.22
N SER A 41 -2.97 0.74 9.01
CA SER A 41 -1.78 0.75 9.85
C SER A 41 -1.84 -0.24 11.01
N SER A 42 -3.05 -0.61 11.47
CA SER A 42 -3.20 -1.67 12.49
C SER A 42 -2.72 -3.06 12.00
N TYR A 43 -2.52 -3.21 10.69
CA TYR A 43 -2.00 -4.41 10.07
C TYR A 43 -0.48 -4.40 9.87
N PHE A 44 0.18 -3.28 10.09
CA PHE A 44 1.61 -3.16 9.84
C PHE A 44 2.41 -3.61 11.06
N ALA A 45 3.46 -4.39 10.83
CA ALA A 45 4.48 -4.61 11.85
C ALA A 45 5.41 -3.38 11.94
N ASP A 46 6.13 -3.26 13.05
CA ASP A 46 7.07 -2.16 13.32
C ASP A 46 8.29 -2.12 12.37
N ASP A 47 8.36 -3.01 11.38
CA ASP A 47 9.50 -3.19 10.50
C ASP A 47 9.40 -2.45 9.16
N ILE A 48 8.27 -1.80 8.82
CA ILE A 48 8.17 -0.99 7.61
C ILE A 48 9.07 0.24 7.73
N LYS A 49 10.03 0.37 6.81
CA LYS A 49 10.98 1.49 6.75
C LYS A 49 10.81 2.37 5.52
N THR A 50 10.24 1.83 4.44
CA THR A 50 9.98 2.61 3.23
C THR A 50 8.62 2.30 2.66
N VAL A 51 7.93 3.35 2.22
CA VAL A 51 6.70 3.29 1.43
C VAL A 51 6.94 3.96 0.09
N ILE A 52 6.68 3.24 -1.00
CA ILE A 52 6.69 3.79 -2.36
C ILE A 52 5.25 3.94 -2.83
N VAL A 53 4.89 5.13 -3.30
CA VAL A 53 3.54 5.48 -3.73
C VAL A 53 3.47 5.47 -5.25
N GLU A 54 2.96 4.40 -5.86
CA GLU A 54 2.70 4.38 -7.30
C GLU A 54 1.40 5.13 -7.61
N LYS A 55 1.54 6.27 -8.28
CA LYS A 55 0.40 7.04 -8.77
C LYS A 55 -0.14 6.46 -10.07
N LYS A 56 -1.43 6.68 -10.32
CA LYS A 56 -2.16 6.23 -11.51
C LYS A 56 -2.09 4.71 -11.72
N TYR A 57 -1.96 3.93 -10.64
CA TYR A 57 -2.02 2.48 -10.71
C TYR A 57 -3.35 2.04 -11.29
N ASN A 58 -3.26 1.12 -12.24
CA ASN A 58 -4.41 0.51 -12.85
C ASN A 58 -4.77 -0.82 -12.15
N ASP A 59 -5.72 -0.73 -11.21
CA ASP A 59 -6.30 -1.90 -10.56
C ASP A 59 -7.42 -2.54 -11.40
N LYS A 60 -7.25 -3.81 -11.75
CA LYS A 60 -8.21 -4.56 -12.58
C LYS A 60 -9.58 -4.70 -11.90
N ASP A 61 -9.62 -4.87 -10.58
CA ASP A 61 -10.88 -5.02 -9.85
C ASP A 61 -11.65 -3.70 -9.80
N PHE A 62 -10.94 -2.60 -9.51
CA PHE A 62 -11.53 -1.28 -9.51
C PHE A 62 -12.02 -0.88 -10.90
N ARG A 63 -11.29 -1.18 -11.98
CA ARG A 63 -11.76 -0.93 -13.36
C ARG A 63 -13.13 -1.54 -13.63
N GLY A 64 -13.36 -2.79 -13.23
CA GLY A 64 -14.65 -3.45 -13.40
C GLY A 64 -15.76 -2.69 -12.67
N THR A 65 -15.49 -2.26 -11.43
CA THR A 65 -16.45 -1.47 -10.64
C THR A 65 -16.67 -0.08 -11.26
N TYR A 66 -15.61 0.55 -11.74
CA TYR A 66 -15.65 1.86 -12.39
C TYR A 66 -16.57 1.86 -13.60
N TYR A 67 -16.36 0.96 -14.57
CA TYR A 67 -17.16 0.93 -15.79
C TYR A 67 -18.61 0.51 -15.54
N ASN A 68 -18.86 -0.37 -14.57
CA ASN A 68 -20.21 -0.83 -14.28
C ASN A 68 -21.06 0.22 -13.57
N PHE A 69 -20.45 1.07 -12.74
CA PHE A 69 -21.17 1.98 -11.84
C PHE A 69 -20.80 3.46 -12.00
N TYR A 70 -19.51 3.80 -11.99
CA TYR A 70 -19.05 5.20 -11.94
C TYR A 70 -19.03 5.87 -13.31
N ALA A 71 -18.64 5.15 -14.37
CA ALA A 71 -18.61 5.67 -15.74
C ALA A 71 -20.00 6.08 -16.27
N LYS A 72 -21.07 5.56 -15.66
CA LYS A 72 -22.47 5.86 -16.02
C LYS A 72 -23.04 7.07 -15.27
N LYS A 73 -22.28 7.65 -14.34
CA LYS A 73 -22.69 8.83 -13.58
C LYS A 73 -22.29 10.10 -14.32
N PHE A 74 -23.09 11.16 -14.17
CA PHE A 74 -22.81 12.48 -14.75
C PHE A 74 -21.63 13.23 -14.11
N ALA A 75 -20.90 12.62 -13.17
CA ALA A 75 -19.76 13.23 -12.50
C ALA A 75 -18.44 12.60 -12.96
N ASN A 76 -17.39 13.41 -13.07
CA ASN A 76 -16.07 12.95 -13.49
C ASN A 76 -15.37 12.25 -12.31
N TYR A 77 -15.28 10.93 -12.35
CA TYR A 77 -14.56 10.13 -11.36
C TYR A 77 -13.20 9.68 -11.93
N PRO A 78 -12.11 9.75 -11.15
CA PRO A 78 -10.84 9.16 -11.58
C PRO A 78 -11.00 7.66 -11.80
N ASN A 79 -10.44 7.14 -12.90
CA ASN A 79 -10.45 5.71 -13.22
C ASN A 79 -9.18 4.97 -12.75
N ASN A 80 -8.21 5.71 -12.21
CA ASN A 80 -6.96 5.15 -11.70
C ASN A 80 -6.95 5.16 -10.18
N THR A 81 -6.18 4.23 -9.63
CA THR A 81 -5.96 4.06 -8.20
C THR A 81 -4.53 4.47 -7.83
N ILE A 82 -4.22 4.44 -6.54
CA ILE A 82 -2.86 4.58 -6.03
C ILE A 82 -2.46 3.24 -5.43
N ARG A 83 -1.21 2.81 -5.60
CA ARG A 83 -0.69 1.60 -4.96
C ARG A 83 0.45 1.95 -4.03
N LEU A 84 0.30 1.58 -2.77
CA LEU A 84 1.31 1.75 -1.72
C LEU A 84 2.09 0.46 -1.63
N HIS A 85 3.40 0.53 -1.87
CA HIS A 85 4.33 -0.57 -1.71
C HIS A 85 5.08 -0.44 -0.39
N PHE A 86 5.17 -1.51 0.38
CA PHE A 86 5.78 -1.52 1.71
C PHE A 86 7.07 -2.34 1.71
N PHE A 87 8.13 -1.77 2.29
CA PHE A 87 9.44 -2.42 2.41
C PHE A 87 9.98 -2.34 3.83
N SER A 88 10.63 -3.41 4.29
CA SER A 88 11.32 -3.46 5.59
C SER A 88 12.74 -2.90 5.56
N ALA A 89 13.22 -2.52 4.38
CA ALA A 89 14.49 -1.85 4.17
C ALA A 89 14.30 -0.35 3.94
N THR A 90 15.30 0.43 4.32
CA THR A 90 15.42 1.83 3.91
C THR A 90 15.91 1.84 2.47
N ILE A 91 15.09 2.33 1.55
CA ILE A 91 15.43 2.42 0.13
C ILE A 91 15.76 3.88 -0.17
N SER A 92 16.91 4.12 -0.79
CA SER A 92 17.27 5.45 -1.28
C SER A 92 16.64 5.72 -2.64
N ALA A 93 16.51 6.99 -3.01
CA ALA A 93 15.87 7.34 -4.27
C ALA A 93 16.67 6.87 -5.51
N ASP A 94 17.98 6.68 -5.38
CA ASP A 94 18.84 6.14 -6.44
C ASP A 94 18.57 4.65 -6.72
N GLU A 95 17.99 3.94 -5.74
CA GLU A 95 17.66 2.51 -5.84
C GLU A 95 16.25 2.27 -6.40
N LEU A 96 15.47 3.32 -6.65
CA LEU A 96 14.08 3.23 -7.11
C LEU A 96 13.94 2.49 -8.46
N PHE A 97 14.97 2.53 -9.30
CA PHE A 97 15.00 1.82 -10.58
C PHE A 97 15.54 0.39 -10.48
N ASN A 98 16.02 -0.03 -9.31
CA ASN A 98 16.63 -1.33 -9.05
C ASN A 98 15.94 -2.04 -7.86
N LEU A 99 14.61 -1.91 -7.77
CA LEU A 99 13.83 -2.50 -6.68
C LEU A 99 13.90 -4.04 -6.62
N ASP A 100 14.32 -4.70 -7.70
CA ASP A 100 14.55 -6.15 -7.70
C ASP A 100 15.57 -6.57 -6.63
N ASN A 101 16.54 -5.70 -6.29
CA ASN A 101 17.51 -5.91 -5.21
C ASN A 101 16.86 -5.87 -3.81
N HIS A 102 15.63 -5.35 -3.72
CA HIS A 102 14.83 -5.22 -2.50
C HIS A 102 13.69 -6.23 -2.44
N SER A 103 13.70 -7.27 -3.29
CA SER A 103 12.69 -8.34 -3.28
C SER A 103 12.57 -8.99 -1.91
N ASP A 104 13.71 -9.23 -1.24
CA ASP A 104 13.75 -9.83 0.09
C ASP A 104 13.21 -8.90 1.18
N SER A 105 13.20 -7.58 0.98
CA SER A 105 12.65 -6.62 1.95
C SER A 105 11.22 -6.22 1.63
N TYR A 106 10.67 -6.65 0.50
CA TYR A 106 9.30 -6.37 0.10
C TYR A 106 8.31 -7.07 1.03
N ILE A 107 7.42 -6.29 1.64
CA ILE A 107 6.36 -6.80 2.53
C ILE A 107 5.08 -6.99 1.75
N GLY A 108 4.80 -6.14 0.76
CA GLY A 108 3.58 -6.23 -0.02
C GLY A 108 3.04 -4.86 -0.41
N PHE A 109 1.75 -4.80 -0.72
CA PHE A 109 1.10 -3.57 -1.17
C PHE A 109 -0.35 -3.42 -0.73
N SER A 110 -0.84 -2.19 -0.78
CA SER A 110 -2.26 -1.85 -0.65
C SER A 110 -2.68 -0.89 -1.75
N VAL A 111 -3.89 -1.08 -2.30
CA VAL A 111 -4.47 -0.22 -3.32
C VAL A 111 -5.41 0.78 -2.66
N ILE A 112 -5.26 2.06 -2.98
CA ILE A 112 -6.14 3.15 -2.56
C ILE A 112 -6.99 3.57 -3.76
N ARG A 113 -8.30 3.39 -3.64
CA ARG A 113 -9.29 3.73 -4.64
C ARG A 113 -9.71 5.19 -4.50
N PRO A 114 -10.02 5.89 -5.61
CA PRO A 114 -10.53 7.25 -5.61
C PRO A 114 -12.02 7.31 -5.22
N THR A 115 -12.39 6.63 -4.13
CA THR A 115 -13.77 6.49 -3.65
C THR A 115 -13.90 7.04 -2.24
N LYS A 116 -14.94 7.85 -2.00
CA LYS A 116 -15.18 8.47 -0.68
C LYS A 116 -15.49 7.48 0.45
N ILE A 117 -16.00 6.30 0.09
CA ILE A 117 -16.36 5.24 1.03
C ILE A 117 -15.47 4.05 0.77
N ASN A 118 -14.84 3.51 1.82
CA ASN A 118 -13.93 2.37 1.76
C ASN A 118 -12.84 2.53 0.69
N PRO A 119 -11.95 3.54 0.83
CA PRO A 119 -10.90 3.78 -0.16
C PRO A 119 -9.87 2.66 -0.21
N ILE A 120 -9.68 1.90 0.86
CA ILE A 120 -8.76 0.77 0.89
C ILE A 120 -9.35 -0.38 0.07
N GLY A 121 -8.66 -0.71 -1.02
CA GLY A 121 -8.97 -1.80 -1.92
C GLY A 121 -8.17 -3.06 -1.59
N ARG A 122 -7.66 -3.71 -2.65
CA ARG A 122 -6.87 -4.93 -2.51
C ARG A 122 -5.63 -4.66 -1.68
N THR A 123 -5.41 -5.49 -0.67
CA THR A 123 -4.23 -5.44 0.21
C THR A 123 -3.63 -6.84 0.25
N ILE A 124 -2.35 -6.95 -0.11
CA ILE A 124 -1.59 -8.20 -0.08
C ILE A 124 -0.34 -7.90 0.73
N LEU A 125 -0.22 -8.54 1.89
CA LEU A 125 0.93 -8.42 2.78
C LEU A 125 1.50 -9.81 3.03
N ASP A 126 2.81 -9.91 3.12
CA ASP A 126 3.53 -11.11 3.52
C ASP A 126 3.10 -11.48 4.96
N PRO A 127 2.44 -12.63 5.15
CA PRO A 127 2.00 -13.05 6.47
C PRO A 127 3.18 -13.17 7.46
N GLN A 128 4.36 -13.61 7.04
CA GLN A 128 5.49 -13.77 7.96
C GLN A 128 6.00 -12.45 8.53
N ARG A 129 5.69 -11.34 7.85
CA ARG A 129 6.05 -9.97 8.23
C ARG A 129 4.87 -9.19 8.78
N TYR A 130 3.72 -9.85 8.92
CA TYR A 130 2.50 -9.30 9.47
C TYR A 130 2.45 -9.49 11.00
N GLN A 131 2.15 -8.42 11.74
CA GLN A 131 2.17 -8.43 13.21
C GLN A 131 1.17 -9.42 13.81
N ALA A 132 0.00 -9.63 13.20
CA ALA A 132 -0.95 -10.61 13.72
C ALA A 132 -0.57 -12.08 13.45
N LEU A 133 0.49 -12.36 12.66
CA LEU A 133 1.13 -13.67 12.70
C LEU A 133 2.17 -13.81 13.83
N ARG A 134 2.71 -12.71 14.38
CA ARG A 134 3.59 -12.77 15.57
C ARG A 134 2.81 -13.18 16.82
N ASP A 135 1.52 -12.90 16.86
CA ASP A 135 0.60 -13.39 17.90
C ASP A 135 0.13 -14.86 17.67
N ILE A 136 0.56 -15.55 16.59
CA ILE A 136 0.12 -16.93 16.30
C ILE A 136 0.71 -17.99 17.22
N SER A 137 1.64 -17.64 18.10
CA SER A 137 1.86 -18.45 19.31
C SER A 137 0.57 -18.69 20.10
N ALA A 138 -0.47 -17.84 19.95
CA ALA A 138 -1.80 -18.01 20.54
C ALA A 138 -2.86 -18.64 19.60
N LEU A 139 -2.61 -18.78 18.29
CA LEU A 139 -3.60 -19.26 17.29
C LEU A 139 -3.13 -20.49 16.51
N ARG A 140 -2.40 -21.39 17.19
CA ARG A 140 -1.84 -22.64 16.65
C ARG A 140 -2.88 -23.68 16.12
N ASN A 141 -4.17 -23.34 16.07
CA ASN A 141 -5.26 -24.23 15.64
C ASN A 141 -5.92 -23.89 14.30
N ILE A 142 -5.48 -22.86 13.58
CA ILE A 142 -6.01 -22.59 12.23
C ILE A 142 -4.96 -23.03 11.21
N ARG A 143 -5.24 -24.13 10.50
CA ARG A 143 -4.38 -24.63 9.43
C ARG A 143 -4.24 -23.54 8.35
N PRO A 144 -3.01 -23.15 7.97
CA PRO A 144 -2.81 -22.23 6.85
C PRO A 144 -3.26 -22.87 5.53
N ILE A 145 -3.95 -22.10 4.68
CA ILE A 145 -4.45 -22.50 3.35
C ILE A 145 -3.29 -22.51 2.33
N PHE A 146 -2.15 -23.11 2.69
CA PHE A 146 -1.08 -23.42 1.76
C PHE A 146 -1.08 -24.93 1.51
N SER A 147 -2.07 -25.42 0.76
CA SER A 147 -2.06 -26.80 0.24
C SER A 147 -2.69 -26.93 -1.14
N ALA A 148 -2.63 -25.90 -1.98
CA ALA A 148 -3.15 -25.97 -3.35
C ALA A 148 -2.13 -25.46 -4.38
N LEU A 149 -0.89 -25.93 -4.28
CA LEU A 149 0.06 -26.00 -5.39
C LEU A 149 0.98 -27.20 -5.15
N ASN A 150 0.49 -28.37 -5.56
CA ASN A 150 1.22 -29.51 -6.11
C ASN A 150 0.20 -30.48 -6.69
#